data_AF-A0AAN8G5X2-F1
#
_entry.id   AF-A0AAN8G5X2-F1
#
_cell.length_a   1.000
_cell.length_b   1.000
_cell.length_c   1.000
_cell.angle_alpha   90.00
_cell.angle_beta   90.00
_cell.angle_gamma   90.00
#
_symmetry.space_group_name_H-M   'P 1'
#
loop_
_entity.id
_entity.type
_entity.pdbx_description
1 polymer ?
#
loop_
_entity_poly.entity_id
_entity_poly.type
_entity_poly.pdbx_seq_one_letter_code
_entity_poly.pdbx_strand_id
1 'polypeptide(L)'
;MSQRLYVVDTITYFFILIYILGWLEPLMDRIARGRTTAVFPIIEIINADTFACVAGTTNSIGTFSLNDLIFSWSAIPAREKRRRKSQTDPIRSPTMPGGLFSIDKEYFRKIGAYDPGLDYWGGENMELSFKVWMCNGTIEVVTCSNVGHVFRSRNPIRWISTKTNVGKRNSVRVAEVWMDEYKKYFYERINNDVGDYGDVSERKKLRKDLNCKSFDWYVKNVYPELYVPRDAVKTGELVNEGMPRCVDSMGDKRQAALYPCHHQGNNQFWQLTERGQIRQKERVYLCSDNKQGVRISARCTGNPEWVYQDNLTLMNPASGLCLRAKIGGNPDLLLTKCEENKWQRWRFLLKELPS
;
A
#
# COMPACT_ATOMS: atom_id res chain seq x y z
N MET A 1 -18.37 -30.01 0.99
CA MET A 1 -18.78 -28.79 1.72
C MET A 1 -20.15 -28.39 1.18
N SER A 2 -21.19 -28.41 2.03
CA SER A 2 -22.60 -28.23 1.65
C SER A 2 -22.81 -26.90 0.90
N GLN A 3 -23.34 -26.97 -0.33
CA GLN A 3 -23.81 -25.80 -1.07
C GLN A 3 -25.03 -25.24 -0.33
N ARG A 4 -24.82 -24.27 0.56
CA ARG A 4 -25.92 -23.44 1.05
C ARG A 4 -26.45 -22.63 -0.13
N LEU A 5 -27.66 -22.99 -0.58
CA LEU A 5 -28.45 -22.23 -1.54
C LEU A 5 -28.88 -20.90 -0.89
N TYR A 6 -28.06 -19.88 -1.05
CA TYR A 6 -28.49 -18.50 -0.83
C TYR A 6 -29.39 -18.12 -2.02
N VAL A 7 -30.65 -17.70 -1.79
CA VAL A 7 -31.62 -17.30 -2.84
C VAL A 7 -31.48 -15.81 -3.21
N VAL A 8 -30.41 -15.16 -2.76
CA VAL A 8 -30.15 -13.73 -3.00
C VAL A 8 -29.28 -13.51 -4.23
N ASP A 9 -29.43 -12.36 -4.89
CA ASP A 9 -28.64 -11.96 -6.08
C ASP A 9 -27.27 -11.36 -5.72
N THR A 10 -27.14 -10.84 -4.50
CA THR A 10 -25.90 -10.24 -3.96
C THR A 10 -25.43 -11.01 -2.74
N ILE A 11 -24.11 -11.20 -2.63
CA ILE A 11 -23.48 -11.71 -1.41
C ILE A 11 -22.90 -10.53 -0.65
N THR A 12 -23.18 -10.47 0.65
CA THR A 12 -22.61 -9.46 1.53
C THR A 12 -21.92 -10.12 2.72
N TYR A 13 -20.62 -9.85 2.89
CA TYR A 13 -19.80 -10.38 3.98
C TYR A 13 -19.62 -9.35 5.08
N PHE A 14 -19.71 -9.78 6.34
CA PHE A 14 -19.54 -8.92 7.53
C PHE A 14 -18.90 -9.63 8.70
N PHE A 15 -18.11 -8.87 9.48
CA PHE A 15 -17.60 -9.26 10.80
C PHE A 15 -17.93 -8.17 11.83
N ILE A 16 -18.69 -8.53 12.88
CA ILE A 16 -18.91 -7.81 14.15
C ILE A 16 -19.10 -6.27 14.00
N LEU A 17 -20.36 -5.82 13.89
CA LEU A 17 -20.68 -4.45 13.49
C LEU A 17 -21.80 -3.79 14.29
N ILE A 18 -21.81 -2.46 14.24
CA ILE A 18 -22.98 -1.62 14.49
C ILE A 18 -23.43 -1.05 13.13
N TYR A 19 -24.71 -1.25 12.81
CA TYR A 19 -25.31 -0.78 11.55
C TYR A 19 -25.75 0.68 11.66
N ILE A 20 -25.46 1.47 10.64
CA ILE A 20 -25.90 2.86 10.50
C ILE A 20 -27.02 2.89 9.45
N LEU A 21 -28.11 3.64 9.68
CA LEU A 21 -29.25 3.71 8.75
C LEU A 21 -28.81 4.08 7.32
N GLY A 22 -29.36 3.42 6.30
CA GLY A 22 -29.08 3.71 4.88
C GLY A 22 -27.77 3.16 4.33
N TRP A 23 -27.13 2.21 5.03
CA TRP A 23 -25.83 1.67 4.61
C TRP A 23 -25.93 0.71 3.42
N LEU A 24 -27.05 0.02 3.21
CA LEU A 24 -27.12 -1.08 2.24
C LEU A 24 -27.50 -0.61 0.84
N GLU A 25 -28.46 0.30 0.75
CA GLU A 25 -29.06 0.78 -0.50
C GLU A 25 -28.01 1.36 -1.46
N PRO A 26 -27.03 2.18 -1.02
CA PRO A 26 -25.97 2.67 -1.89
C PRO A 26 -25.08 1.54 -2.42
N LEU A 27 -24.82 0.49 -1.63
CA LEU A 27 -24.00 -0.64 -2.08
C LEU A 27 -24.74 -1.45 -3.17
N MET A 28 -26.03 -1.71 -2.95
CA MET A 28 -26.85 -2.45 -3.91
C MET A 28 -27.06 -1.67 -5.22
N ASP A 29 -27.32 -0.36 -5.15
CA ASP A 29 -27.45 0.50 -6.35
C ASP A 29 -26.17 0.46 -7.19
N ARG A 30 -24.99 0.50 -6.55
CA ARG A 30 -23.71 0.41 -7.28
C ARG A 30 -23.52 -0.92 -7.99
N ILE A 31 -23.86 -2.05 -7.36
CA ILE A 31 -23.80 -3.37 -7.99
C ILE A 31 -24.85 -3.50 -9.10
N ALA A 32 -26.05 -2.98 -8.91
CA ALA A 32 -27.11 -3.02 -9.93
C ALA A 32 -26.69 -2.29 -11.21
N ARG A 33 -25.94 -1.19 -11.09
CA ARG A 33 -25.37 -0.44 -12.24
C ARG A 33 -24.12 -1.10 -12.85
N GLY A 34 -23.45 -1.98 -12.11
CA GLY A 34 -22.20 -2.62 -12.52
C GLY A 34 -22.01 -3.96 -11.82
N ARG A 35 -22.53 -5.03 -12.41
CA ARG A 35 -22.48 -6.38 -11.80
C ARG A 35 -21.07 -6.94 -11.61
N THR A 36 -20.07 -6.40 -12.31
CA THR A 36 -18.65 -6.79 -12.14
C THR A 36 -17.93 -5.96 -11.07
N THR A 37 -18.65 -5.12 -10.33
CA THR A 37 -18.10 -4.27 -9.28
C THR A 37 -18.28 -4.90 -7.90
N ALA A 38 -17.17 -5.07 -7.18
CA ALA A 38 -17.20 -5.33 -5.74
C ALA A 38 -17.16 -3.98 -4.99
N VAL A 39 -18.05 -3.81 -4.01
CA VAL A 39 -18.20 -2.54 -3.29
C VAL A 39 -18.01 -2.73 -1.80
N PHE A 40 -17.39 -1.77 -1.12
CA PHE A 40 -17.31 -1.76 0.33
C PHE A 40 -17.64 -0.37 0.90
N PRO A 41 -18.20 -0.30 2.12
CA PRO A 41 -18.57 0.97 2.74
C PRO A 41 -17.35 1.74 3.25
N ILE A 42 -17.56 3.01 3.61
CA ILE A 42 -16.68 3.67 4.57
C ILE A 42 -16.77 2.90 5.90
N ILE A 43 -15.62 2.55 6.45
CA ILE A 43 -15.55 1.82 7.71
C ILE A 43 -15.28 2.82 8.83
N GLU A 44 -16.28 2.99 9.68
CA GLU A 44 -16.24 3.79 10.90
C GLU A 44 -15.48 3.02 11.99
N ILE A 45 -14.66 3.73 12.78
CA ILE A 45 -13.86 3.12 13.83
C ILE A 45 -14.68 3.10 15.11
N ILE A 46 -15.03 1.91 15.58
CA ILE A 46 -15.60 1.73 16.91
C ILE A 46 -14.46 1.37 17.86
N ASN A 47 -14.25 2.19 18.88
CA ASN A 47 -13.26 1.92 19.93
C ASN A 47 -13.65 0.63 20.67
N ALA A 48 -12.70 -0.30 20.81
CA ALA A 48 -12.98 -1.61 21.41
C ALA A 48 -13.26 -1.57 22.92
N ASP A 49 -12.81 -0.53 23.62
CA ASP A 49 -12.96 -0.38 25.07
C ASP A 49 -14.20 0.46 25.42
N THR A 50 -14.40 1.59 24.71
CA THR A 50 -15.49 2.53 25.00
C THR A 50 -16.73 2.35 24.13
N PHE A 51 -16.62 1.57 23.04
CA PHE A 51 -17.65 1.45 22.00
C PHE A 51 -18.08 2.78 21.37
N ALA A 52 -17.33 3.86 21.61
CA ALA A 52 -17.57 5.13 20.96
C ALA A 52 -17.24 5.02 19.47
N CYS A 53 -18.16 5.51 18.64
CA CYS A 53 -17.97 5.62 17.20
C CYS A 53 -17.16 6.89 16.91
N VAL A 54 -16.03 6.75 16.23
CA VAL A 54 -15.19 7.85 15.77
C VAL A 54 -15.26 7.90 14.26
N ALA A 55 -15.46 9.12 13.73
CA ALA A 55 -15.53 9.40 12.30
C ALA A 55 -14.43 8.64 11.54
N GLY A 56 -14.88 7.84 10.57
CA GLY A 56 -14.14 6.74 10.01
C GLY A 56 -13.08 7.12 8.98
N THR A 57 -12.74 6.11 8.19
CA THR A 57 -11.80 6.16 7.05
C THR A 57 -12.33 6.92 5.83
N THR A 58 -13.02 8.04 6.05
CA THR A 58 -13.78 8.81 5.04
C THR A 58 -12.96 9.32 3.84
N ASN A 59 -11.63 9.20 3.88
CA ASN A 59 -10.71 9.67 2.84
C ASN A 59 -9.56 8.69 2.55
N SER A 60 -9.79 7.39 2.68
CA SER A 60 -8.78 6.38 2.36
C SER A 60 -9.27 5.28 1.43
N ILE A 61 -8.31 4.70 0.72
CA ILE A 61 -8.46 3.51 -0.11
C ILE A 61 -7.66 2.35 0.51
N GLY A 62 -8.06 1.14 0.15
CA GLY A 62 -7.31 -0.07 0.45
C GLY A 62 -6.09 -0.21 -0.45
N THR A 63 -4.93 -0.40 0.17
CA THR A 63 -3.64 -0.60 -0.49
C THR A 63 -2.92 -1.81 0.10
N PHE A 64 -1.76 -2.12 -0.45
CA PHE A 64 -0.83 -3.11 0.04
C PHE A 64 0.58 -2.73 -0.40
N SER A 65 1.56 -3.49 0.06
CA SER A 65 2.91 -3.38 -0.43
C SER A 65 3.45 -4.71 -0.95
N LEU A 66 4.40 -4.64 -1.88
CA LEU A 66 4.96 -5.83 -2.52
C LEU A 66 5.68 -6.75 -1.54
N ASN A 67 6.19 -6.20 -0.42
CA ASN A 67 6.96 -7.01 0.51
C ASN A 67 6.08 -7.85 1.44
N ASP A 68 4.93 -7.39 1.95
CA ASP A 68 4.10 -8.23 2.85
C ASP A 68 2.82 -8.80 2.25
N LEU A 69 2.26 -8.16 1.21
CA LEU A 69 0.89 -8.44 0.79
C LEU A 69 -0.11 -8.28 1.94
N ILE A 70 0.16 -7.35 2.87
CA ILE A 70 -0.76 -7.01 3.95
C ILE A 70 -1.55 -5.77 3.56
N PHE A 71 -2.85 -5.80 3.88
CA PHE A 71 -3.74 -4.67 3.69
C PHE A 71 -3.29 -3.46 4.51
N SER A 72 -3.30 -2.30 3.89
CA SER A 72 -3.07 -1.00 4.52
C SER A 72 -4.07 0.03 4.02
N TRP A 73 -4.29 1.07 4.83
CA TRP A 73 -5.06 2.24 4.41
C TRP A 73 -4.13 3.33 3.90
N SER A 74 -4.42 3.88 2.73
CA SER A 74 -3.71 5.03 2.15
C SER A 74 -4.66 6.15 1.76
N ALA A 75 -4.18 7.39 1.74
CA ALA A 75 -4.97 8.53 1.27
C ALA A 75 -5.37 8.36 -0.20
N ILE A 76 -6.51 8.94 -0.59
CA ILE A 76 -6.98 8.93 -1.98
C ILE A 76 -5.94 9.64 -2.87
N PRO A 77 -5.42 9.00 -3.94
CA PRO A 77 -4.42 9.59 -4.81
C PRO A 77 -5.00 10.74 -5.63
N ALA A 78 -4.13 11.69 -6.02
CA ALA A 78 -4.55 12.88 -6.77
C ALA A 78 -5.27 12.53 -8.09
N ARG A 79 -4.87 11.45 -8.76
CA ARG A 79 -5.54 10.92 -9.96
C ARG A 79 -7.01 10.59 -9.69
N GLU A 80 -7.29 9.89 -8.60
CA GLU A 80 -8.65 9.49 -8.25
C GLU A 80 -9.47 10.67 -7.71
N LYS A 81 -8.85 11.60 -6.99
CA LYS A 81 -9.49 12.88 -6.61
C LYS A 81 -9.96 13.68 -7.83
N ARG A 82 -9.15 13.76 -8.89
CA ARG A 82 -9.49 14.46 -10.14
C ARG A 82 -10.57 13.75 -10.96
N ARG A 83 -10.68 12.42 -10.87
CA ARG A 83 -11.71 11.64 -11.58
C ARG A 83 -13.12 11.90 -11.03
N ARG A 84 -13.22 12.16 -9.73
CA ARG A 84 -14.49 12.37 -9.01
C ARG A 84 -15.00 13.79 -9.25
N LYS A 85 -16.28 13.92 -9.54
CA LYS A 85 -17.01 15.19 -9.71
C LYS A 85 -17.66 15.64 -8.40
N SER A 86 -18.03 14.69 -7.55
CA SER A 86 -18.68 14.93 -6.26
C SER A 86 -17.99 14.14 -5.13
N GLN A 87 -18.17 14.60 -3.89
CA GLN A 87 -17.78 13.85 -2.69
C GLN A 87 -18.60 12.57 -2.49
N THR A 88 -19.77 12.47 -3.14
CA THR A 88 -20.62 11.27 -3.13
C THR A 88 -20.24 10.25 -4.20
N ASP A 89 -19.32 10.59 -5.12
CA ASP A 89 -18.88 9.65 -6.14
C ASP A 89 -18.06 8.52 -5.49
N PRO A 90 -18.29 7.26 -5.90
CA PRO A 90 -17.50 6.12 -5.44
C PRO A 90 -16.00 6.34 -5.70
N ILE A 91 -15.16 5.75 -4.85
CA ILE A 91 -13.70 5.85 -4.95
C ILE A 91 -13.15 4.50 -5.39
N ARG A 92 -12.43 4.45 -6.51
CA ARG A 92 -11.75 3.21 -6.94
C ARG A 92 -10.62 2.87 -5.98
N SER A 93 -10.58 1.62 -5.53
CA SER A 93 -9.63 1.14 -4.54
C SER A 93 -8.80 -0.02 -5.10
N PRO A 94 -7.46 0.01 -5.03
CA PRO A 94 -6.60 -1.10 -5.43
C PRO A 94 -6.97 -2.43 -4.77
N THR A 95 -7.24 -2.39 -3.47
CA THR A 95 -7.66 -3.55 -2.69
C THR A 95 -8.84 -3.21 -1.78
N MET A 96 -9.42 -4.23 -1.17
CA MET A 96 -10.45 -4.09 -0.13
C MET A 96 -10.05 -4.85 1.14
N PRO A 97 -10.59 -4.48 2.32
CA PRO A 97 -10.22 -5.12 3.58
C PRO A 97 -10.71 -6.58 3.69
N GLY A 98 -11.68 -7.00 2.87
CA GLY A 98 -12.21 -8.37 2.79
C GLY A 98 -13.27 -8.72 3.85
N GLY A 99 -13.22 -8.09 5.03
CA GLY A 99 -14.21 -8.33 6.08
C GLY A 99 -15.57 -7.64 5.90
N LEU A 100 -15.64 -6.63 5.02
CA LEU A 100 -16.86 -5.89 4.68
C LEU A 100 -16.87 -5.58 3.19
N PHE A 101 -17.75 -6.22 2.44
CA PHE A 101 -18.01 -5.88 1.04
C PHE A 101 -19.31 -6.53 0.56
N SER A 102 -19.87 -6.00 -0.52
CA SER A 102 -20.94 -6.60 -1.32
C SER A 102 -20.43 -6.91 -2.71
N ILE A 103 -20.89 -8.01 -3.30
CA ILE A 103 -20.59 -8.39 -4.68
C ILE A 103 -21.76 -9.15 -5.29
N ASP A 104 -22.01 -8.97 -6.59
CA ASP A 104 -22.95 -9.80 -7.33
C ASP A 104 -22.55 -11.27 -7.21
N LYS A 105 -23.53 -12.12 -6.90
CA LYS A 105 -23.30 -13.54 -6.60
C LYS A 105 -22.89 -14.34 -7.83
N GLU A 106 -23.49 -14.06 -8.98
CA GLU A 106 -23.16 -14.74 -10.23
C GLU A 106 -21.76 -14.37 -10.67
N TYR A 107 -21.41 -13.08 -10.55
CA TYR A 107 -20.07 -12.60 -10.80
C TYR A 107 -19.06 -13.24 -9.84
N PHE A 108 -19.33 -13.27 -8.53
CA PHE A 108 -18.46 -13.92 -7.54
C PHE A 108 -18.19 -15.39 -7.87
N ARG A 109 -19.23 -16.13 -8.30
CA ARG A 109 -19.09 -17.52 -8.75
C ARG A 109 -18.32 -17.63 -10.06
N LYS A 110 -18.59 -16.75 -11.02
CA LYS A 110 -17.94 -16.71 -12.33
C LYS A 110 -16.43 -16.49 -12.21
N ILE A 111 -16.00 -15.61 -11.31
CA ILE A 111 -14.57 -15.39 -11.04
C ILE A 111 -13.94 -16.47 -10.15
N GLY A 112 -14.71 -17.52 -9.79
CA GLY A 112 -14.22 -18.71 -9.09
C GLY A 112 -14.20 -18.61 -7.56
N ALA A 113 -15.03 -17.74 -6.97
CA ALA A 113 -15.17 -17.53 -5.52
C ALA A 113 -13.82 -17.32 -4.82
N TYR A 114 -13.66 -17.71 -3.56
CA TYR A 114 -12.34 -17.75 -2.91
C TYR A 114 -11.54 -18.98 -3.34
N ASP A 115 -10.20 -18.89 -3.27
CA ASP A 115 -9.34 -20.06 -3.39
C ASP A 115 -9.57 -21.02 -2.20
N PRO A 116 -10.08 -22.25 -2.43
CA PRO A 116 -10.36 -23.21 -1.36
C PRO A 116 -9.08 -23.74 -0.69
N GLY A 117 -7.90 -23.51 -1.27
CA GLY A 117 -6.62 -23.84 -0.66
C GLY A 117 -6.08 -22.79 0.31
N LEU A 118 -6.73 -21.63 0.45
CA LEU A 118 -6.43 -20.67 1.51
C LEU A 118 -6.92 -21.22 2.85
N ASP A 119 -6.06 -21.13 3.86
CA ASP A 119 -6.33 -21.71 5.18
C ASP A 119 -6.63 -20.63 6.21
N TYR A 120 -7.60 -20.90 7.10
CA TYR A 120 -8.10 -20.00 8.15
C TYR A 120 -8.26 -18.52 7.76
N TRP A 121 -7.22 -17.70 7.93
CA TRP A 121 -7.28 -16.25 7.80
C TRP A 121 -6.00 -15.66 7.19
N GLY A 122 -6.16 -14.67 6.33
CA GLY A 122 -5.10 -13.86 5.75
C GLY A 122 -4.90 -14.16 4.26
N GLY A 123 -4.77 -13.11 3.46
CA GLY A 123 -4.50 -13.19 2.02
C GLY A 123 -5.76 -13.29 1.14
N GLU A 124 -6.91 -13.72 1.66
CA GLU A 124 -8.15 -13.85 0.89
C GLU A 124 -8.64 -12.51 0.32
N ASN A 125 -8.44 -11.43 1.06
CA ASN A 125 -8.76 -10.08 0.64
C ASN A 125 -7.86 -9.60 -0.51
N MET A 126 -6.57 -9.95 -0.49
CA MET A 126 -5.64 -9.67 -1.59
C MET A 126 -5.97 -10.53 -2.82
N GLU A 127 -6.21 -11.82 -2.62
CA GLU A 127 -6.58 -12.79 -3.65
C GLU A 127 -7.79 -12.30 -4.44
N LEU A 128 -8.88 -11.99 -3.74
CA LEU A 128 -10.11 -11.53 -4.36
C LEU A 128 -9.93 -10.14 -4.99
N SER A 129 -9.10 -9.27 -4.40
CA SER A 129 -8.83 -7.94 -4.96
C SER A 129 -8.14 -8.02 -6.31
N PHE A 130 -7.07 -8.83 -6.42
CA PHE A 130 -6.35 -9.03 -7.67
C PHE A 130 -7.23 -9.69 -8.71
N LYS A 131 -7.96 -10.73 -8.32
CA LYS A 131 -8.93 -11.41 -9.18
C LYS A 131 -9.97 -10.44 -9.77
N VAL A 132 -10.65 -9.65 -8.93
CA VAL A 132 -11.68 -8.72 -9.42
C VAL A 132 -11.09 -7.74 -10.43
N TRP A 133 -9.98 -7.08 -10.12
CA TRP A 133 -9.39 -6.08 -11.03
C TRP A 133 -8.80 -6.69 -12.30
N MET A 134 -8.03 -7.77 -12.17
CA MET A 134 -7.33 -8.38 -13.28
C MET A 134 -8.30 -9.12 -14.20
N CYS A 135 -9.45 -9.59 -13.69
CA CYS A 135 -10.47 -10.30 -14.47
C CYS A 135 -11.66 -9.40 -14.88
N ASN A 136 -11.38 -8.12 -15.19
CA ASN A 136 -12.31 -7.14 -15.79
C ASN A 136 -13.45 -6.61 -14.88
N GLY A 137 -13.29 -6.68 -13.57
CA GLY A 137 -14.14 -6.00 -12.59
C GLY A 137 -13.51 -4.73 -12.03
N THR A 138 -14.20 -4.15 -11.05
CA THR A 138 -13.72 -2.97 -10.31
C THR A 138 -13.98 -3.13 -8.82
N ILE A 139 -13.19 -2.45 -8.00
CA ILE A 139 -13.40 -2.37 -6.55
C ILE A 139 -13.63 -0.91 -6.18
N GLU A 140 -14.73 -0.62 -5.48
CA GLU A 140 -15.14 0.73 -5.14
C GLU A 140 -15.48 0.88 -3.65
N VAL A 141 -14.97 1.95 -3.04
CA VAL A 141 -15.50 2.48 -1.78
C VAL A 141 -16.77 3.27 -2.10
N VAL A 142 -17.88 2.95 -1.47
CA VAL A 142 -19.14 3.68 -1.64
C VAL A 142 -19.31 4.68 -0.51
N THR A 143 -19.07 5.95 -0.82
CA THR A 143 -18.94 7.02 0.18
C THR A 143 -20.23 7.38 0.91
N CYS A 144 -21.38 6.98 0.38
CA CYS A 144 -22.67 7.17 1.05
C CYS A 144 -23.02 6.04 2.02
N SER A 145 -22.26 4.94 2.00
CA SER A 145 -22.47 3.79 2.89
C SER A 145 -21.45 3.82 4.02
N ASN A 146 -21.92 3.82 5.26
CA ASN A 146 -21.07 3.86 6.46
C ASN A 146 -21.42 2.66 7.34
N VAL A 147 -20.39 1.95 7.81
CA VAL A 147 -20.56 0.78 8.66
C VAL A 147 -19.48 0.78 9.74
N GLY A 148 -19.87 0.67 11.01
CA GLY A 148 -18.94 0.70 12.12
C GLY A 148 -18.34 -0.66 12.43
N HIS A 149 -17.01 -0.71 12.53
CA HIS A 149 -16.25 -1.91 12.85
C HIS A 149 -15.43 -1.73 14.13
N VAL A 150 -15.49 -2.74 15.01
CA VAL A 150 -14.67 -2.77 16.23
C VAL A 150 -13.27 -3.27 15.90
N PHE A 151 -12.32 -2.35 15.78
CA PHE A 151 -10.93 -2.71 15.52
C PHE A 151 -10.26 -3.22 16.80
N ARG A 152 -9.78 -4.46 16.76
CA ARG A 152 -9.09 -5.11 17.88
C ARG A 152 -7.58 -5.09 17.65
N SER A 153 -6.81 -4.92 18.73
CA SER A 153 -5.34 -4.93 18.69
C SER A 153 -4.75 -6.34 18.58
N ARG A 154 -5.53 -7.39 18.90
CA ARG A 154 -5.12 -8.80 18.84
C ARG A 154 -6.27 -9.67 18.32
N ASN A 155 -5.93 -10.71 17.56
CA ASN A 155 -6.89 -11.75 17.18
C ASN A 155 -7.23 -12.58 18.43
N PRO A 156 -8.51 -12.65 18.85
CA PRO A 156 -8.90 -13.41 20.04
C PRO A 156 -8.83 -14.92 19.84
N ILE A 157 -8.76 -15.39 18.59
CA ILE A 157 -8.71 -16.81 18.27
C ILE A 157 -7.25 -17.28 18.33
N ARG A 158 -6.95 -18.11 19.34
CA ARG A 158 -5.73 -18.92 19.35
C ARG A 158 -5.92 -20.07 18.35
N TRP A 159 -5.32 -19.94 17.18
CA TRP A 159 -5.29 -21.00 16.17
C TRP A 159 -4.47 -22.16 16.73
N ILE A 160 -5.16 -23.22 17.15
CA ILE A 160 -4.54 -24.46 17.63
C ILE A 160 -3.93 -25.14 16.41
N SER A 161 -2.60 -25.11 16.32
CA SER A 161 -1.78 -25.97 15.47
C SER A 161 -1.98 -25.86 13.94
N THR A 162 -1.05 -25.16 13.29
CA THR A 162 -0.33 -25.75 12.14
C THR A 162 1.15 -25.39 12.26
N LYS A 163 2.06 -26.32 11.93
CA LYS A 163 3.52 -26.12 11.94
C LYS A 163 4.02 -25.09 10.90
N THR A 164 3.08 -24.47 10.17
CA THR A 164 3.28 -23.56 9.06
C THR A 164 2.65 -22.22 9.39
N ASN A 165 3.38 -21.13 9.11
CA ASN A 165 2.82 -19.78 9.20
C ASN A 165 1.70 -19.64 8.14
N VAL A 166 0.44 -19.75 8.57
CA VAL A 166 -0.75 -19.73 7.70
C VAL A 166 -0.81 -18.47 6.83
N GLY A 167 -0.53 -17.31 7.42
CA GLY A 167 -0.50 -16.05 6.68
C GLY A 167 0.56 -16.05 5.57
N LYS A 168 1.78 -16.51 5.88
CA LYS A 168 2.85 -16.69 4.87
C LYS A 168 2.39 -17.63 3.77
N ARG A 169 1.85 -18.81 4.13
CA ARG A 169 1.39 -19.83 3.17
C ARG A 169 0.34 -19.26 2.22
N ASN A 170 -0.67 -18.59 2.76
CA ASN A 170 -1.73 -17.98 1.96
C ASN A 170 -1.18 -16.88 1.05
N SER A 171 -0.32 -15.99 1.55
CA SER A 171 0.33 -14.97 0.74
C SER A 171 1.17 -15.56 -0.40
N VAL A 172 1.89 -16.68 -0.18
CA VAL A 172 2.61 -17.39 -1.25
C VAL A 172 1.64 -17.91 -2.31
N ARG A 173 0.50 -18.50 -1.93
CA ARG A 173 -0.53 -18.94 -2.89
C ARG A 173 -1.04 -17.78 -3.76
N VAL A 174 -1.32 -16.63 -3.13
CA VAL A 174 -1.74 -15.42 -3.84
C VAL A 174 -0.66 -14.95 -4.81
N ALA A 175 0.59 -14.87 -4.34
CA ALA A 175 1.72 -14.42 -5.14
C ALA A 175 1.96 -15.33 -6.36
N GLU A 176 1.89 -16.65 -6.16
CA GLU A 176 2.07 -17.65 -7.22
C GLU A 176 1.03 -17.57 -8.33
N VAL A 177 -0.22 -17.22 -7.99
CA VAL A 177 -1.31 -17.17 -8.96
C VAL A 177 -1.41 -15.80 -9.62
N TRP A 178 -1.18 -14.70 -8.89
CA TRP A 178 -1.61 -13.37 -9.31
C TRP A 178 -0.50 -12.36 -9.53
N MET A 179 0.72 -12.54 -9.02
CA MET A 179 1.75 -11.48 -9.02
C MET A 179 2.78 -11.56 -10.15
N ASP A 180 2.71 -12.57 -11.03
CA ASP A 180 3.65 -12.74 -12.14
C ASP A 180 5.13 -12.61 -11.69
N GLU A 181 5.94 -11.80 -12.36
CA GLU A 181 7.33 -11.54 -12.01
C GLU A 181 7.53 -10.68 -10.75
N TYR A 182 6.48 -10.01 -10.26
CA TYR A 182 6.56 -9.14 -9.07
C TYR A 182 6.59 -9.94 -7.77
N LYS A 183 6.24 -11.24 -7.80
CA LYS A 183 6.31 -12.11 -6.62
C LYS A 183 7.71 -12.21 -6.01
N LYS A 184 8.77 -11.95 -6.80
CA LYS A 184 10.15 -11.93 -6.32
C LYS A 184 10.37 -10.96 -5.15
N TYR A 185 9.70 -9.81 -5.16
CA TYR A 185 9.82 -8.81 -4.09
C TYR A 185 9.23 -9.32 -2.76
N PHE A 186 8.12 -10.05 -2.84
CA PHE A 186 7.57 -10.75 -1.69
C PHE A 186 8.52 -11.89 -1.22
N TYR A 187 9.11 -12.62 -2.17
CA TYR A 187 10.02 -13.74 -1.89
C TYR A 187 11.30 -13.29 -1.18
N GLU A 188 11.89 -12.17 -1.59
CA GLU A 188 13.05 -11.56 -0.93
C GLU A 188 12.80 -11.34 0.57
N ARG A 189 11.60 -10.87 0.96
CA ARG A 189 11.26 -10.67 2.39
C ARG A 189 11.21 -11.97 3.18
N ILE A 190 10.75 -13.06 2.57
CA ILE A 190 10.66 -14.37 3.21
C ILE A 190 11.93 -15.20 3.01
N ASN A 191 13.06 -14.55 2.67
CA ASN A 191 14.36 -15.17 2.40
C ASN A 191 14.31 -16.22 1.28
N ASN A 192 13.43 -16.02 0.30
CA ASN A 192 13.13 -16.96 -0.79
C ASN A 192 12.65 -18.35 -0.33
N ASP A 193 12.35 -18.53 0.96
CA ASP A 193 11.74 -19.73 1.49
C ASP A 193 10.23 -19.65 1.30
N VAL A 194 9.73 -20.21 0.19
CA VAL A 194 8.29 -20.23 -0.11
C VAL A 194 7.52 -21.28 0.70
N GLY A 195 8.22 -22.27 1.27
CA GLY A 195 7.61 -23.41 1.97
C GLY A 195 6.64 -24.23 1.11
N ASP A 196 5.88 -25.12 1.77
CA ASP A 196 4.76 -25.82 1.12
C ASP A 196 3.49 -24.96 1.18
N TYR A 197 3.02 -24.57 0.00
CA TYR A 197 1.81 -23.79 -0.20
C TYR A 197 0.69 -24.58 -0.90
N GLY A 198 0.91 -25.87 -1.17
CA GLY A 198 -0.02 -26.75 -1.90
C GLY A 198 -0.18 -26.40 -3.38
N ASP A 199 -0.97 -27.21 -4.10
CA ASP A 199 -1.22 -27.00 -5.52
C ASP A 199 -2.08 -25.75 -5.80
N VAL A 200 -1.71 -25.00 -6.84
CA VAL A 200 -2.37 -23.78 -7.33
C VAL A 200 -2.76 -23.90 -8.81
N SER A 201 -2.60 -25.07 -9.43
CA SER A 201 -2.82 -25.30 -10.86
C SER A 201 -4.24 -24.93 -11.31
N GLU A 202 -5.26 -25.31 -10.53
CA GLU A 202 -6.66 -24.96 -10.80
C GLU A 202 -6.90 -23.44 -10.76
N ARG A 203 -6.20 -22.72 -9.88
CA ARG A 203 -6.32 -21.25 -9.79
C ARG A 203 -5.61 -20.56 -10.96
N LYS A 204 -4.44 -21.06 -11.37
CA LYS A 204 -3.72 -20.59 -12.57
C LYS A 204 -4.54 -20.85 -13.85
N LYS A 205 -5.18 -22.02 -13.96
CA LYS A 205 -6.09 -22.37 -15.05
C LYS A 205 -7.29 -21.43 -15.10
N LEU A 206 -7.97 -21.22 -13.98
CA LEU A 206 -9.07 -20.25 -13.88
C LEU A 206 -8.67 -18.84 -14.35
N ARG A 207 -7.50 -18.35 -13.91
CA ARG A 207 -6.97 -17.05 -14.34
C ARG A 207 -6.79 -16.97 -15.87
N LYS A 208 -6.32 -18.06 -16.48
CA LYS A 208 -6.18 -18.18 -17.94
C LYS A 208 -7.54 -18.23 -18.64
N ASP A 209 -8.46 -19.06 -18.16
CA ASP A 209 -9.79 -19.27 -18.76
C ASP A 209 -10.64 -17.99 -18.74
N LEU A 210 -10.48 -17.15 -17.71
CA LEU A 210 -11.13 -15.84 -17.60
C LEU A 210 -10.43 -14.74 -18.40
N ASN A 211 -9.33 -15.05 -19.08
CA ASN A 211 -8.49 -14.10 -19.82
C ASN A 211 -8.11 -12.88 -18.96
N CYS A 212 -7.69 -13.13 -17.72
CA CYS A 212 -7.33 -12.07 -16.79
C CYS A 212 -6.03 -11.39 -17.23
N LYS A 213 -5.93 -10.10 -16.93
CA LYS A 213 -4.79 -9.25 -17.24
C LYS A 213 -3.58 -9.62 -16.38
N SER A 214 -2.39 -9.14 -16.76
CA SER A 214 -1.16 -9.32 -15.99
C SER A 214 -1.13 -8.46 -14.73
N PHE A 215 -0.27 -8.82 -13.79
CA PHE A 215 -0.01 -7.99 -12.62
C PHE A 215 0.67 -6.67 -13.01
N ASP A 216 1.49 -6.67 -14.05
CA ASP A 216 2.05 -5.44 -14.62
C ASP A 216 0.95 -4.48 -15.09
N TRP A 217 -0.10 -5.00 -15.73
CA TRP A 217 -1.28 -4.20 -16.07
C TRP A 217 -1.96 -3.66 -14.81
N TYR A 218 -2.10 -4.48 -13.77
CA TYR A 218 -2.69 -4.05 -12.49
C TYR A 218 -1.90 -2.89 -11.87
N VAL A 219 -0.57 -3.00 -11.79
CA VAL A 219 0.29 -1.93 -11.26
C VAL A 219 0.14 -0.66 -12.11
N LYS A 220 0.18 -0.76 -13.45
CA LYS A 220 0.12 0.44 -14.32
C LYS A 220 -1.25 1.12 -14.34
N ASN A 221 -2.35 0.37 -14.23
CA ASN A 221 -3.69 0.88 -14.49
C ASN A 221 -4.55 1.03 -13.24
N VAL A 222 -4.36 0.14 -12.26
CA VAL A 222 -5.17 0.09 -11.03
C VAL A 222 -4.44 0.79 -9.90
N TYR A 223 -3.20 0.42 -9.63
CA TYR A 223 -2.40 0.96 -8.52
C TYR A 223 -1.06 1.54 -8.98
N PRO A 224 -1.06 2.58 -9.83
CA PRO A 224 0.18 3.20 -10.30
C PRO A 224 0.98 3.76 -9.13
N GLU A 225 0.35 4.19 -8.04
CA GLU A 225 1.02 4.72 -6.85
C GLU A 225 1.82 3.68 -6.05
N LEU A 226 1.69 2.37 -6.36
CA LEU A 226 2.50 1.32 -5.78
C LEU A 226 3.98 1.56 -6.06
N TYR A 227 4.80 1.42 -5.02
CA TYR A 227 6.25 1.47 -5.18
C TYR A 227 6.78 0.12 -5.63
N VAL A 228 7.47 0.09 -6.77
CA VAL A 228 8.19 -1.09 -7.26
C VAL A 228 9.69 -0.81 -7.14
N PRO A 229 10.49 -1.67 -6.47
CA PRO A 229 11.90 -1.40 -6.25
C PRO A 229 12.75 -1.15 -7.51
N ARG A 230 12.30 -1.62 -8.69
CA ARG A 230 12.95 -1.36 -9.99
C ARG A 230 12.80 0.08 -10.49
N ASP A 231 11.89 0.88 -9.91
CA ASP A 231 11.63 2.27 -10.33
C ASP A 231 12.65 3.27 -9.74
N ALA A 232 13.71 2.77 -9.08
CA ALA A 232 14.74 3.59 -8.48
C ALA A 232 15.76 4.06 -9.54
N VAL A 233 15.82 5.38 -9.79
CA VAL A 233 16.79 6.01 -10.70
C VAL A 233 18.16 6.23 -10.07
N LYS A 234 18.21 6.34 -8.73
CA LYS A 234 19.45 6.38 -7.94
C LYS A 234 19.26 5.53 -6.70
N THR A 235 20.31 4.83 -6.31
CA THR A 235 20.35 4.03 -5.08
C THR A 235 21.69 4.23 -4.37
N GLY A 236 21.69 4.10 -3.04
CA GLY A 236 22.90 4.15 -2.24
C GLY A 236 22.83 5.09 -1.05
N GLU A 237 23.99 5.49 -0.55
CA GLU A 237 24.09 6.42 0.58
C GLU A 237 24.03 7.87 0.08
N LEU A 238 23.15 8.67 0.68
CA LEU A 238 22.95 10.08 0.30
C LEU A 238 23.90 10.96 1.12
N VAL A 239 25.00 11.38 0.50
CA VAL A 239 26.13 12.07 1.16
C VAL A 239 26.13 13.54 0.81
N ASN A 240 26.37 14.40 1.80
CA ASN A 240 26.57 15.83 1.57
C ASN A 240 28.03 16.13 1.18
N GLU A 241 28.26 17.01 0.21
CA GLU A 241 29.63 17.38 -0.19
C GLU A 241 30.33 18.31 0.82
N GLY A 242 29.58 19.19 1.47
CA GLY A 242 30.12 20.14 2.43
C GLY A 242 30.47 19.52 3.77
N MET A 243 29.72 18.49 4.15
CA MET A 243 29.85 17.73 5.38
C MET A 243 29.84 16.24 5.03
N PRO A 244 30.96 15.49 5.14
CA PRO A 244 31.04 14.08 4.74
C PRO A 244 30.25 13.18 5.70
N ARG A 245 28.94 13.35 5.71
CA ARG A 245 27.93 12.69 6.51
C ARG A 245 26.79 12.28 5.61
N CYS A 246 26.16 11.18 5.99
CA CYS A 246 25.09 10.55 5.26
C CYS A 246 23.75 10.93 5.88
N VAL A 247 22.72 11.02 5.04
CA VAL A 247 21.34 11.01 5.52
C VAL A 247 21.06 9.64 6.14
N ASP A 248 20.54 9.62 7.36
CA ASP A 248 20.34 8.42 8.16
C ASP A 248 18.95 8.43 8.79
N SER A 249 18.16 7.37 8.62
CA SER A 249 16.80 7.28 9.16
C SER A 249 16.72 7.10 10.67
N MET A 250 17.87 7.10 11.38
CA MET A 250 18.00 7.04 12.84
C MET A 250 17.26 5.85 13.47
N GLY A 251 17.26 4.71 12.75
CA GLY A 251 16.56 3.51 13.20
C GLY A 251 15.04 3.68 13.26
N ASP A 252 14.47 4.42 12.30
CA ASP A 252 13.02 4.61 12.12
C ASP A 252 12.35 5.58 13.13
N LYS A 253 13.17 6.35 13.86
CA LYS A 253 12.72 7.29 14.90
C LYS A 253 12.29 8.64 14.31
N ARG A 254 11.12 8.72 13.66
CA ARG A 254 10.36 9.96 13.32
C ARG A 254 11.07 11.11 12.56
N GLN A 255 12.40 11.10 12.40
CA GLN A 255 13.20 12.11 11.73
C GLN A 255 14.55 11.49 11.30
N ALA A 256 14.92 11.60 10.02
CA ALA A 256 16.27 11.31 9.57
C ALA A 256 17.21 12.49 9.91
N ALA A 257 18.48 12.21 10.07
CA ALA A 257 19.47 13.21 10.44
C ALA A 257 20.77 12.96 9.69
N LEU A 258 21.76 13.83 9.91
CA LEU A 258 23.10 13.64 9.38
C LEU A 258 23.95 12.81 10.35
N TYR A 259 24.30 11.61 9.94
CA TYR A 259 25.15 10.70 10.71
C TYR A 259 26.45 10.41 9.96
N PRO A 260 27.57 10.06 10.64
CA PRO A 260 28.75 9.54 9.97
C PRO A 260 28.37 8.43 8.98
N CYS A 261 28.88 8.52 7.76
CA CYS A 261 28.67 7.49 6.75
C CYS A 261 29.31 6.18 7.22
N HIS A 262 28.52 5.12 7.36
CA HIS A 262 29.00 3.84 7.87
C HIS A 262 29.12 2.76 6.79
N HIS A 263 28.65 2.99 5.56
CA HIS A 263 28.79 2.06 4.42
C HIS A 263 28.12 0.69 4.60
N GLN A 264 27.32 0.54 5.66
CA GLN A 264 26.58 -0.69 5.98
C GLN A 264 25.23 -0.78 5.26
N GLY A 265 24.77 0.30 4.62
CA GLY A 265 23.43 0.36 4.04
C GLY A 265 22.37 0.55 5.14
N ASN A 266 21.35 -0.30 5.21
CA ASN A 266 20.28 -0.23 6.21
C ASN A 266 19.65 1.17 6.29
N ASN A 267 19.77 1.83 7.45
CA ASN A 267 19.31 3.19 7.79
C ASN A 267 19.94 4.29 6.93
N GLN A 268 21.03 4.03 6.22
CA GLN A 268 21.65 4.96 5.27
C GLN A 268 21.42 4.60 3.80
N PHE A 269 20.70 3.52 3.50
CA PHE A 269 20.40 3.14 2.11
C PHE A 269 19.11 3.81 1.63
N TRP A 270 19.25 4.66 0.62
CA TRP A 270 18.16 5.44 0.03
C TRP A 270 17.95 5.10 -1.44
N GLN A 271 16.71 5.26 -1.90
CA GLN A 271 16.33 5.10 -3.30
C GLN A 271 15.58 6.37 -3.74
N LEU A 272 16.05 7.00 -4.82
CA LEU A 272 15.31 8.05 -5.51
C LEU A 272 14.51 7.41 -6.64
N THR A 273 13.19 7.61 -6.67
CA THR A 273 12.33 7.07 -7.72
C THR A 273 12.19 8.03 -8.90
N GLU A 274 11.74 7.52 -10.06
CA GLU A 274 11.38 8.36 -11.22
C GLU A 274 10.35 9.45 -10.89
N ARG A 275 9.53 9.26 -9.85
CA ARG A 275 8.55 10.24 -9.36
C ARG A 275 9.13 11.24 -8.35
N GLY A 276 10.45 11.30 -8.22
CA GLY A 276 11.13 12.19 -7.29
C GLY A 276 10.94 11.81 -5.82
N GLN A 277 10.58 10.57 -5.48
CA GLN A 277 10.40 10.18 -4.08
C GLN A 277 11.72 9.63 -3.52
N ILE A 278 12.15 10.12 -2.36
CA ILE A 278 13.30 9.56 -1.63
C ILE A 278 12.78 8.58 -0.58
N ARG A 279 13.13 7.31 -0.78
CA ARG A 279 12.55 6.18 -0.07
C ARG A 279 13.62 5.35 0.61
N GLN A 280 13.23 4.73 1.70
CA GLN A 280 13.94 3.59 2.25
C GLN A 280 12.90 2.48 2.43
N LYS A 281 13.14 1.34 1.77
CA LYS A 281 12.12 0.30 1.61
C LYS A 281 10.84 0.92 1.02
N GLU A 282 9.69 0.68 1.63
CA GLU A 282 8.38 1.13 1.16
C GLU A 282 7.98 2.49 1.73
N ARG A 283 8.79 3.09 2.60
CA ARG A 283 8.45 4.35 3.24
C ARG A 283 9.06 5.51 2.49
N VAL A 284 8.27 6.54 2.30
CA VAL A 284 8.73 7.85 1.84
C VAL A 284 9.15 8.64 3.07
N TYR A 285 10.42 9.03 3.15
CA TYR A 285 10.96 9.68 4.35
C TYR A 285 11.08 11.19 4.17
N LEU A 286 11.55 11.68 3.02
CA LEU A 286 11.82 13.10 2.83
C LEU A 286 10.60 13.80 2.22
N CYS A 287 9.94 14.67 3.00
CA CYS A 287 8.80 15.47 2.56
C CYS A 287 8.92 16.92 3.01
N SER A 288 8.35 17.83 2.21
CA SER A 288 8.31 19.27 2.51
C SER A 288 6.92 19.68 3.00
N ASP A 289 6.85 20.23 4.22
CA ASP A 289 5.61 20.75 4.84
C ASP A 289 5.49 22.29 4.69
N ASN A 290 6.25 22.93 3.79
CA ASN A 290 6.27 24.39 3.55
C ASN A 290 6.67 25.28 4.76
N LYS A 291 7.05 24.69 5.90
CA LYS A 291 7.60 25.39 7.08
C LYS A 291 9.06 24.96 7.21
N GLN A 292 10.01 25.87 6.94
CA GLN A 292 11.51 25.85 6.96
C GLN A 292 12.33 24.68 7.57
N GLY A 293 11.76 23.72 8.29
CA GLY A 293 12.40 22.45 8.67
C GLY A 293 12.06 21.31 7.71
N VAL A 294 13.04 20.45 7.42
CA VAL A 294 12.77 19.13 6.82
C VAL A 294 12.20 18.28 7.96
N ARG A 295 10.90 18.00 7.96
CA ARG A 295 10.33 16.99 8.87
C ARG A 295 10.28 15.66 8.16
N ILE A 296 11.13 14.76 8.61
CA ILE A 296 11.32 13.45 8.02
C ILE A 296 10.41 12.46 8.74
N SER A 297 9.11 12.67 8.60
CA SER A 297 8.13 11.81 9.24
C SER A 297 7.92 10.55 8.40
N ALA A 298 7.98 9.37 9.02
CA ALA A 298 7.48 8.12 8.45
C ALA A 298 6.00 8.20 7.99
N ARG A 299 5.29 9.25 8.41
CA ARG A 299 3.98 9.70 7.90
C ARG A 299 4.19 11.01 7.17
N CYS A 300 4.61 10.95 5.92
CA CYS A 300 4.72 12.11 5.04
C CYS A 300 3.36 12.83 4.93
N THR A 301 3.25 14.01 5.54
CA THR A 301 2.04 14.87 5.45
C THR A 301 2.17 15.95 4.37
N GLY A 302 3.39 16.23 3.93
CA GLY A 302 3.73 17.24 2.94
C GLY A 302 3.92 16.69 1.53
N ASN A 303 4.52 17.50 0.66
CA ASN A 303 4.84 17.08 -0.70
C ASN A 303 6.11 16.19 -0.69
N PRO A 304 6.04 14.94 -1.19
CA PRO A 304 7.15 13.98 -1.19
C PRO A 304 8.10 14.09 -2.39
N GLU A 305 7.85 15.01 -3.30
CA GLU A 305 8.52 15.09 -4.60
C GLU A 305 9.83 15.88 -4.48
N TRP A 306 10.86 15.38 -5.14
CA TRP A 306 12.19 15.96 -5.20
C TRP A 306 12.71 15.88 -6.63
N VAL A 307 13.19 17.02 -7.12
CA VAL A 307 13.92 17.12 -8.38
C VAL A 307 15.40 17.10 -8.05
N TYR A 308 16.08 16.03 -8.46
CA TYR A 308 17.53 15.94 -8.39
C TYR A 308 18.14 16.61 -9.61
N GLN A 309 18.80 17.75 -9.39
CA GLN A 309 19.33 18.60 -10.45
C GLN A 309 20.77 18.23 -10.82
N ASP A 310 21.22 18.65 -12.01
CA ASP A 310 22.59 18.39 -12.51
C ASP A 310 23.68 18.98 -11.61
N ASN A 311 23.38 20.07 -10.89
CA ASN A 311 24.27 20.70 -9.91
C ASN A 311 24.34 19.93 -8.56
N LEU A 312 23.72 18.74 -8.48
CA LEU A 312 23.63 17.85 -7.31
C LEU A 312 22.73 18.38 -6.18
N THR A 313 21.90 19.39 -6.44
CA THR A 313 20.91 19.86 -5.46
C THR A 313 19.64 19.02 -5.52
N LEU A 314 18.95 18.93 -4.38
CA LEU A 314 17.64 18.29 -4.24
C LEU A 314 16.60 19.37 -3.96
N MET A 315 15.83 19.74 -4.97
CA MET A 315 14.80 20.77 -4.89
C MET A 315 13.42 20.16 -4.71
N ASN A 316 12.64 20.65 -3.75
CA ASN A 316 11.24 20.29 -3.63
C ASN A 316 10.37 21.27 -4.47
N PRO A 317 9.66 20.80 -5.52
CA PRO A 317 8.96 21.69 -6.45
C PRO A 317 7.78 22.42 -5.82
N ALA A 318 7.13 21.84 -4.80
CA ALA A 318 5.99 22.46 -4.14
C ALA A 318 6.36 23.68 -3.29
N SER A 319 7.56 23.67 -2.69
CA SER A 319 8.05 24.76 -1.82
C SER A 319 9.06 25.69 -2.50
N GLY A 320 9.70 25.24 -3.58
CA GLY A 320 10.82 25.94 -4.20
C GLY A 320 12.09 25.98 -3.35
N LEU A 321 12.19 25.14 -2.31
CA LEU A 321 13.33 25.07 -1.40
C LEU A 321 14.20 23.84 -1.70
N CYS A 322 15.49 23.96 -1.36
CA CYS A 322 16.49 22.91 -1.52
C CYS A 322 16.89 22.30 -0.17
N LEU A 323 17.18 20.99 -0.19
CA LEU A 323 17.72 20.25 0.95
C LEU A 323 19.13 20.75 1.29
N ARG A 324 19.37 21.08 2.56
CA ARG A 324 20.65 21.62 3.06
C ARG A 324 21.10 20.90 4.33
N ALA A 325 22.40 20.64 4.43
CA ALA A 325 23.04 20.23 5.68
C ALA A 325 23.09 21.39 6.69
N LYS A 326 22.61 21.16 7.91
CA LYS A 326 22.72 22.14 9.00
C LYS A 326 24.18 22.32 9.41
N ILE A 327 24.63 23.57 9.41
CA ILE A 327 25.97 23.98 9.84
C ILE A 327 25.86 24.51 11.27
N GLY A 328 26.76 24.07 12.15
CA GLY A 328 26.79 24.49 13.55
C GLY A 328 25.78 23.76 14.45
N GLY A 329 26.25 23.33 15.62
CA GLY A 329 25.47 22.49 16.55
C GLY A 329 25.31 21.05 16.05
N ASN A 330 24.21 20.40 16.45
CA ASN A 330 23.93 19.02 16.06
C ASN A 330 23.61 18.91 14.55
N PRO A 331 24.30 18.02 13.82
CA PRO A 331 24.07 17.81 12.38
C PRO A 331 22.66 17.31 12.08
N ASP A 332 21.97 18.01 11.18
CA ASP A 332 20.58 17.78 10.83
C ASP A 332 20.30 18.27 9.39
N LEU A 333 19.07 18.06 8.91
CA LEU A 333 18.61 18.43 7.57
C LEU A 333 17.66 19.64 7.61
N LEU A 334 17.88 20.60 6.71
CA LEU A 334 17.11 21.84 6.60
C LEU A 334 16.58 22.06 5.18
N LEU A 335 15.49 22.83 5.07
CA LEU A 335 15.00 23.35 3.80
C LEU A 335 15.30 24.84 3.74
N THR A 336 16.08 25.24 2.74
CA THR A 336 16.52 26.62 2.56
C THR A 336 16.35 27.06 1.11
N LYS A 337 16.45 28.35 0.83
CA LYS A 337 16.51 28.84 -0.56
C LYS A 337 17.64 28.11 -1.30
N CYS A 338 17.38 27.74 -2.55
CA CYS A 338 18.36 27.07 -3.38
C CYS A 338 19.54 28.02 -3.65
N GLU A 339 20.75 27.57 -3.33
CA GLU A 339 21.99 28.33 -3.40
C GLU A 339 23.10 27.40 -3.90
N GLU A 340 24.03 27.93 -4.70
CA GLU A 340 25.21 27.18 -5.12
C GLU A 340 26.24 27.11 -3.99
N ASN A 341 26.09 26.12 -3.11
CA ASN A 341 27.09 25.84 -2.09
C ASN A 341 27.19 24.34 -1.78
N LYS A 342 28.34 23.94 -1.27
CA LYS A 342 28.65 22.53 -0.94
C LYS A 342 27.68 21.91 0.09
N TRP A 343 27.00 22.71 0.90
CA TRP A 343 26.06 22.21 1.92
C TRP A 343 24.69 21.84 1.34
N GLN A 344 24.39 22.22 0.10
CA GLN A 344 23.17 21.82 -0.64
C GLN A 344 23.45 20.80 -1.74
N ARG A 345 24.71 20.35 -1.89
CA ARG A 345 25.09 19.35 -2.89
C ARG A 345 25.10 17.96 -2.26
N TRP A 346 24.38 17.05 -2.89
CA TRP A 346 24.14 15.69 -2.41
C TRP A 346 24.52 14.67 -3.47
N ARG A 347 25.29 13.65 -3.10
CA ARG A 347 25.68 12.54 -3.98
C ARG A 347 25.09 11.24 -3.48
N PHE A 348 24.54 10.45 -4.39
CA PHE A 348 24.25 9.04 -4.13
C PHE A 348 25.53 8.24 -4.38
N LEU A 349 26.12 7.72 -3.32
CA LEU A 349 27.22 6.76 -3.43
C LEU A 349 26.61 5.38 -3.61
N LEU A 350 26.69 4.86 -4.84
CA LEU A 350 26.19 3.54 -5.19
C LEU A 350 26.80 2.49 -4.27
N LYS A 351 25.92 1.71 -3.64
CA LYS A 351 26.29 0.40 -3.11
C LYS A 351 25.82 -0.60 -4.15
N GLU A 352 26.74 -1.36 -4.73
CA GLU A 352 26.35 -2.58 -5.46
C GLU A 352 25.49 -3.39 -4.50
N LEU A 353 24.21 -3.59 -4.85
CA LEU A 353 23.34 -4.46 -4.08
C LEU A 353 24.00 -5.85 -4.11
N PRO A 354 24.28 -6.48 -2.96
CA PRO A 354 24.73 -7.86 -2.99
C PRO A 354 23.65 -8.68 -3.71
N SER A 355 24.09 -9.37 -4.75
CA SER A 355 23.32 -10.25 -5.63
C SER A 355 22.49 -11.27 -4.90
#